data_AF-K2AU28-F1
#
_entry.id   AF-K2AU28-F1
#
_cell.length_a   1.000
_cell.length_b   1.000
_cell.length_c   1.000
_cell.angle_alpha   90.00
_cell.angle_beta   90.00
_cell.angle_gamma   90.00
#
_symmetry.space_group_name_H-M   'P 1'
#
loop_
_entity.id
_entity.type
_entity.pdbx_description
1 polymer ?
#
loop_
_entity_poly.entity_id
_entity_poly.type
_entity_poly.pdbx_seq_one_letter_code
_entity_poly.pdbx_strand_id
1 'polypeptide(L)'
;MAIPKFKPLANASEGTKKIFKPILIGVIAILAAAFGLESTNNDFDLGKLLKGESLEESKVARDESGNVLFDKLGNVTTDKTLGKKSNDYNCDDFSTQPEAQAFFLKVGGTKNDVNRLDGNNDGVACQDLPKGE
;
A
#
# COMPACT_ATOMS: atom_id res chain seq x y z
N MET A 1 32.30 14.38 -6.30
CA MET A 1 32.67 13.10 -5.67
C MET A 1 32.93 12.11 -6.79
N ALA A 2 34.16 11.60 -6.95
CA ALA A 2 34.49 10.71 -8.06
C ALA A 2 33.88 9.32 -7.80
N ILE A 3 33.09 8.80 -8.76
CA ILE A 3 32.54 7.44 -8.67
C ILE A 3 33.72 6.46 -8.57
N PRO A 4 33.83 5.66 -7.50
CA PRO A 4 34.90 4.70 -7.36
C PRO A 4 34.87 3.72 -8.53
N LYS A 5 35.99 3.59 -9.24
CA LYS A 5 36.09 2.69 -10.40
C LYS A 5 35.85 1.26 -9.94
N PHE A 6 34.81 0.62 -10.47
CA PHE A 6 34.52 -0.79 -10.23
C PHE A 6 35.63 -1.65 -10.85
N LYS A 7 36.62 -2.02 -10.03
CA LYS A 7 37.81 -2.80 -10.45
C LYS A 7 37.57 -4.26 -10.91
N PRO A 8 36.46 -4.96 -10.62
CA PRO A 8 36.30 -6.38 -11.01
C PRO A 8 36.36 -6.63 -12.53
N LEU A 9 35.91 -5.69 -13.35
CA LEU A 9 35.88 -5.84 -14.81
C LEU A 9 37.09 -5.21 -15.52
N ALA A 10 38.04 -4.63 -14.77
CA ALA A 10 39.18 -3.91 -15.34
C ALA A 10 40.09 -4.81 -16.21
N ASN A 11 40.20 -6.10 -15.84
CA ASN A 11 41.03 -7.09 -16.51
C ASN A 11 40.25 -8.06 -17.42
N ALA A 12 38.95 -7.83 -17.66
CA ALA A 12 38.12 -8.70 -18.48
C ALA A 12 38.25 -8.38 -20.00
N SER A 13 37.93 -9.36 -20.86
CA SER A 13 37.93 -9.15 -22.32
C SER A 13 36.85 -8.14 -22.75
N GLU A 14 37.05 -7.44 -23.88
CA GLU A 14 36.09 -6.45 -24.39
C GLU A 14 34.70 -7.07 -24.69
N GLY A 15 34.66 -8.32 -25.17
CA GLY A 15 33.41 -9.06 -25.35
C GLY A 15 32.68 -9.30 -24.03
N THR A 16 33.43 -9.72 -22.99
CA THR A 16 32.88 -9.91 -21.64
C THR A 16 32.39 -8.58 -21.05
N LYS A 17 33.11 -7.47 -21.24
CA LYS A 17 32.69 -6.14 -20.75
C LYS A 17 31.39 -5.67 -21.41
N LYS A 18 31.23 -5.87 -22.72
CA LYS A 18 30.00 -5.50 -23.45
C LYS A 18 28.76 -6.24 -22.93
N ILE A 19 28.92 -7.46 -22.44
CA ILE A 19 27.84 -8.28 -21.89
C ILE A 19 27.61 -7.96 -20.40
N PHE A 20 28.66 -7.96 -19.58
CA PHE A 20 28.52 -7.83 -18.13
C PHE A 20 28.27 -6.41 -17.63
N LYS A 21 28.73 -5.37 -18.34
CA LYS A 21 28.53 -3.97 -17.92
C LYS A 21 27.04 -3.55 -17.89
N PRO A 22 26.21 -3.79 -18.91
CA PRO A 22 24.79 -3.45 -18.83
C PRO A 22 24.05 -4.27 -17.78
N ILE A 23 24.41 -5.56 -17.61
CA ILE A 23 23.84 -6.41 -16.55
C ILE A 23 24.17 -5.84 -15.18
N LEU A 24 25.44 -5.50 -14.93
CA LEU A 24 25.88 -4.94 -13.66
C LEU A 24 25.20 -3.59 -13.37
N ILE A 25 25.05 -2.73 -14.38
CA ILE A 25 24.31 -1.46 -14.25
C ILE A 25 22.84 -1.73 -13.90
N GLY A 26 22.19 -2.69 -14.56
CA GLY A 26 20.82 -3.09 -14.27
C GLY A 26 20.67 -3.60 -12.84
N VAL A 27 21.57 -4.47 -12.39
CA VAL A 27 21.58 -4.98 -11.01
C VAL A 27 21.78 -3.86 -10.00
N ILE A 28 22.75 -2.96 -10.24
CA ILE A 28 22.97 -1.80 -9.34
C ILE A 28 21.75 -0.90 -9.30
N ALA A 29 21.08 -0.65 -10.43
CA ALA A 29 19.87 0.16 -10.47
C ALA A 29 18.73 -0.47 -9.67
N ILE A 30 18.53 -1.79 -9.80
CA ILE A 30 17.53 -2.54 -9.02
C ILE A 30 17.86 -2.48 -7.52
N LEU A 31 19.11 -2.71 -7.15
CA LEU A 31 19.55 -2.63 -5.75
C LEU A 31 19.40 -1.22 -5.17
N ALA A 32 19.70 -0.18 -5.95
CA ALA A 32 19.52 1.20 -5.53
C ALA A 32 18.04 1.55 -5.35
N ALA A 33 17.16 1.08 -6.23
CA ALA A 33 15.72 1.25 -6.09
C ALA A 33 15.19 0.55 -4.83
N ALA A 34 15.59 -0.72 -4.61
CA ALA A 34 15.22 -1.47 -3.41
C ALA A 34 15.74 -0.79 -2.13
N PHE A 35 17.00 -0.34 -2.14
CA PHE A 35 17.58 0.41 -1.01
C PHE A 35 16.83 1.73 -0.76
N GLY A 36 16.41 2.44 -1.80
CA GLY A 36 15.62 3.67 -1.66
C GLY A 36 14.27 3.43 -1.00
N LEU A 37 13.57 2.37 -1.39
CA LEU A 37 12.29 1.97 -0.77
C LEU A 37 12.48 1.58 0.70
N GLU A 38 13.48 0.75 1.00
CA GLU A 38 13.80 0.31 2.37
C GLU A 38 14.24 1.48 3.25
N SER A 39 15.19 2.30 2.77
CA SER A 39 15.75 3.43 3.53
C SER A 39 14.74 4.50 3.88
N THR A 40 13.66 4.62 3.09
CA THR A 40 12.63 5.64 3.31
C THR A 40 11.38 5.09 4.01
N ASN A 41 11.34 3.78 4.30
CA ASN A 41 10.18 3.08 4.85
C ASN A 41 8.87 3.39 4.10
N ASN A 42 8.97 3.70 2.80
CA ASN A 42 7.81 4.02 1.98
C ASN A 42 7.22 2.71 1.46
N ASP A 43 5.93 2.51 1.69
CA ASP A 43 5.15 1.45 1.04
C ASP A 43 4.30 2.08 -0.08
N PHE A 44 4.07 1.33 -1.15
CA PHE A 44 3.31 1.79 -2.30
C PHE A 44 2.28 0.75 -2.74
N ASP A 45 1.06 1.20 -2.99
CA ASP A 45 0.00 0.40 -3.59
C ASP A 45 0.32 0.14 -5.06
N LEU A 46 0.80 -1.07 -5.35
CA LEU A 46 1.15 -1.49 -6.72
C LEU A 46 -0.07 -1.48 -7.66
N GLY A 47 -1.28 -1.66 -7.14
CA GLY A 47 -2.50 -1.58 -7.94
C GLY A 47 -2.76 -0.17 -8.45
N LYS A 48 -2.54 0.84 -7.60
CA LYS A 48 -2.62 2.26 -7.99
C LYS A 48 -1.54 2.65 -8.98
N LEU A 49 -0.29 2.22 -8.74
CA LEU A 49 0.81 2.47 -9.67
C LEU A 49 0.55 1.87 -11.06
N LEU A 50 0.03 0.64 -11.12
CA LEU A 50 -0.29 -0.02 -12.40
C LEU A 50 -1.48 0.62 -13.13
N LYS A 51 -2.36 1.33 -12.41
CA LYS A 51 -3.43 2.15 -12.99
C LYS A 51 -2.96 3.53 -13.48
N GLY A 52 -1.70 3.88 -13.22
CA GLY A 52 -1.10 5.15 -13.63
C GLY A 52 -1.24 6.28 -12.62
N GLU A 53 -1.59 5.98 -11.37
CA GLU A 53 -1.57 6.99 -10.29
C GLU A 53 -0.13 7.43 -9.96
N SER A 54 -0.01 8.62 -9.38
CA SER A 54 1.28 9.16 -8.98
C SER A 54 1.90 8.38 -7.81
N LEU A 55 3.21 8.54 -7.61
CA LEU A 55 3.92 7.95 -6.46
C LEU A 55 3.33 8.43 -5.12
N GLU A 56 2.94 9.70 -5.03
CA GLU A 56 2.34 10.25 -3.80
C GLU A 56 0.96 9.66 -3.51
N GLU A 57 0.11 9.50 -4.53
CA GLU A 57 -1.22 8.89 -4.38
C GLU A 57 -1.15 7.38 -4.09
N SER A 58 -0.09 6.74 -4.59
CA SER A 58 0.17 5.33 -4.36
C SER A 58 0.87 5.08 -3.03
N LYS A 59 1.35 6.12 -2.34
CA LYS A 59 2.05 5.97 -1.06
C LYS A 59 1.08 5.51 0.03
N VAL A 60 1.51 4.54 0.82
CA VAL A 60 0.74 3.92 1.90
C VAL A 60 1.43 4.20 3.24
N ALA A 61 0.67 4.64 4.25
CA ALA A 61 1.18 4.71 5.63
C ALA A 61 0.82 3.47 6.43
N ARG A 62 1.68 3.19 7.41
CA ARG A 62 1.51 2.11 8.38
C ARG A 62 1.57 2.63 9.81
N ASP A 63 0.92 1.90 10.71
CA ASP A 63 1.12 2.07 12.14
C ASP A 63 2.46 1.47 12.60
N GLU A 64 2.74 1.55 13.90
CA GLU A 64 3.98 1.01 14.50
C GLU A 64 4.09 -0.53 14.37
N SER A 65 2.97 -1.21 14.15
CA SER A 65 2.90 -2.65 13.96
C SER A 65 2.92 -3.06 12.48
N GLY A 66 3.05 -2.12 11.54
CA GLY A 66 3.09 -2.39 10.10
C GLY A 66 1.72 -2.59 9.44
N ASN A 67 0.62 -2.27 10.13
CA ASN A 67 -0.73 -2.35 9.56
C ASN A 67 -1.05 -1.11 8.74
N VAL A 68 -1.71 -1.31 7.60
CA VAL A 68 -2.25 -0.23 6.78
C VAL A 68 -3.43 0.43 7.47
N LEU A 69 -3.48 1.76 7.43
CA LEU A 69 -4.60 2.54 7.96
C LEU A 69 -5.58 2.84 6.84
N PHE A 70 -6.86 2.67 7.14
CA PHE A 70 -7.97 3.01 6.27
C PHE A 70 -8.69 4.23 6.83
N ASP A 71 -9.22 5.11 5.99
CA ASP A 71 -10.17 6.14 6.41
C ASP A 71 -11.60 5.56 6.49
N LYS A 72 -12.57 6.38 6.94
CA LYS A 72 -13.99 5.99 7.00
C LYS A 72 -14.60 5.63 5.63
N LEU A 73 -13.96 6.04 4.53
CA LEU A 73 -14.37 5.71 3.16
C LEU A 73 -13.66 4.45 2.63
N GLY A 74 -12.90 3.76 3.49
CA GLY A 74 -12.14 2.56 3.17
C GLY A 74 -10.96 2.82 2.22
N ASN A 75 -10.52 4.06 2.04
CA ASN A 75 -9.26 4.35 1.34
C ASN A 75 -8.09 4.14 2.29
N VAL A 76 -6.97 3.67 1.76
CA VAL A 76 -5.70 3.75 2.47
C VAL A 76 -5.36 5.22 2.73
N THR A 77 -5.08 5.56 3.99
CA THR A 77 -4.76 6.93 4.40
C THR A 77 -3.36 7.03 4.99
N THR A 78 -2.74 8.19 4.79
CA THR A 78 -1.47 8.55 5.42
C THR A 78 -1.64 9.31 6.73
N ASP A 79 -2.87 9.75 7.03
CA ASP A 79 -3.19 10.50 8.23
C ASP A 79 -3.61 9.56 9.37
N LYS A 80 -2.72 9.42 10.36
CA LYS A 80 -2.95 8.61 11.57
C LYS A 80 -4.09 9.14 12.45
N THR A 81 -4.51 10.39 12.27
CA THR A 81 -5.61 10.99 13.05
C THR A 81 -6.98 10.69 12.44
N LEU A 82 -7.04 10.40 11.14
CA LEU A 82 -8.26 10.15 10.40
C LEU A 82 -8.46 8.65 10.10
N GLY A 83 -7.39 7.86 10.16
CA GLY A 83 -7.42 6.44 9.83
C GLY A 83 -7.30 5.50 11.01
N LYS A 84 -7.98 4.35 10.92
CA LYS A 84 -7.81 3.22 11.83
C LYS A 84 -7.40 1.97 11.06
N LYS A 85 -7.02 0.91 11.77
CA LYS A 85 -6.77 -0.39 11.13
C LYS A 85 -8.09 -0.93 10.58
N SER A 86 -7.97 -1.75 9.54
CA SER A 86 -9.15 -2.36 8.92
C SER A 86 -10.01 -3.15 9.91
N ASN A 87 -9.49 -3.65 11.02
CA ASN A 87 -10.21 -4.44 12.03
C ASN A 87 -10.60 -3.64 13.30
N ASP A 88 -10.37 -2.32 13.32
CA ASP A 88 -10.66 -1.43 14.44
C ASP A 88 -11.94 -0.61 14.21
N TYR A 89 -12.66 -0.85 13.11
CA TYR A 89 -13.90 -0.17 12.77
C TYR A 89 -15.12 -0.91 13.34
N ASN A 90 -16.12 -0.15 13.77
CA ASN A 90 -17.42 -0.69 14.17
C ASN A 90 -18.56 0.21 13.67
N CYS A 91 -19.82 -0.18 13.93
CA CYS A 91 -20.98 0.58 13.46
C CYS A 91 -21.08 2.00 14.05
N ASP A 92 -20.49 2.26 15.21
CA ASP A 92 -20.50 3.59 15.84
C ASP A 92 -19.55 4.58 15.15
N ASP A 93 -18.66 4.09 14.27
CA ASP A 93 -17.75 4.93 13.49
C ASP A 93 -18.44 5.64 12.31
N PHE A 94 -19.62 5.18 11.93
CA PHE A 94 -20.36 5.64 10.76
C PHE A 94 -21.64 6.35 11.16
N SER A 95 -21.98 7.43 10.45
CA SER A 95 -23.20 8.20 10.75
C SER A 95 -24.43 7.58 10.10
N THR A 96 -24.25 6.86 8.99
CA THR A 96 -25.34 6.29 8.18
C THR A 96 -24.99 4.89 7.67
N GLN A 97 -26.02 4.09 7.43
CA GLN A 97 -25.90 2.75 6.89
C GLN A 97 -25.18 2.72 5.52
N PRO A 98 -25.45 3.64 4.55
CA PRO A 98 -24.71 3.67 3.29
C PRO A 98 -23.22 3.95 3.44
N GLU A 99 -22.82 4.78 4.43
CA GLU A 99 -21.41 5.04 4.73
C GLU A 99 -20.71 3.77 5.21
N ALA A 100 -21.32 3.09 6.19
CA ALA A 100 -20.82 1.80 6.69
C ALA A 100 -20.76 0.74 5.58
N GLN A 101 -21.78 0.69 4.71
CA GLN A 101 -21.84 -0.24 3.59
C GLN A 101 -20.70 -0.01 2.58
N ALA A 102 -20.42 1.25 2.24
CA ALA A 102 -19.35 1.59 1.31
C ALA A 102 -17.98 1.16 1.86
N PHE A 103 -17.73 1.42 3.14
CA PHE A 103 -16.53 0.96 3.83
C PHE A 103 -16.44 -0.57 3.81
N PHE A 104 -17.50 -1.27 4.26
CA PHE A 104 -17.58 -2.72 4.33
C PHE A 104 -17.23 -3.40 3.01
N LEU A 105 -17.86 -2.97 1.91
CA LEU A 105 -17.63 -3.54 0.57
C LEU A 105 -16.20 -3.36 0.09
N LYS A 106 -15.54 -2.27 0.50
CA LYS A 106 -14.21 -1.92 0.04
C LYS A 106 -13.10 -2.64 0.80
N VAL A 107 -13.27 -2.85 2.11
CA VAL A 107 -12.25 -3.47 2.95
C VAL A 107 -12.32 -5.01 3.00
N GLY A 108 -13.40 -5.62 2.47
CA GLY A 108 -13.48 -7.08 2.39
C GLY A 108 -14.87 -7.67 2.12
N GLY A 109 -15.93 -6.95 2.48
CA GLY A 109 -17.31 -7.41 2.43
C GLY A 109 -17.53 -8.69 3.26
N THR A 110 -18.62 -9.41 2.98
CA THR A 110 -19.02 -10.60 3.74
C THR A 110 -17.97 -11.71 3.75
N LYS A 111 -17.10 -11.78 2.74
CA LYS A 111 -16.02 -12.77 2.69
C LYS A 111 -14.90 -12.49 3.69
N ASN A 112 -14.77 -11.24 4.14
CA ASN A 112 -13.70 -10.79 5.02
C ASN A 112 -14.21 -9.69 5.98
N ASP A 113 -15.30 -9.98 6.70
CA ASP A 113 -15.90 -9.07 7.67
C ASP A 113 -15.16 -9.09 9.01
N VAL A 114 -13.92 -8.61 9.00
CA VAL A 114 -13.05 -8.55 10.19
C VAL A 114 -13.61 -7.64 11.29
N ASN A 115 -14.41 -6.65 10.91
CA ASN A 115 -15.03 -5.66 11.78
C ASN A 115 -16.37 -6.11 12.35
N ARG A 116 -16.93 -7.20 11.81
CA ARG A 116 -18.28 -7.68 12.14
C ARG A 116 -19.36 -6.61 11.89
N LEU A 117 -19.20 -5.83 10.82
CA LEU A 117 -20.21 -4.83 10.42
C LEU A 117 -21.47 -5.52 9.88
N ASP A 118 -21.35 -6.72 9.33
CA ASP A 118 -22.43 -7.57 8.80
C ASP A 118 -22.58 -8.81 9.71
N GLY A 119 -23.05 -8.59 10.95
CA GLY A 119 -23.07 -9.63 11.98
C GLY A 119 -23.93 -10.86 11.66
N ASN A 120 -24.92 -10.73 10.79
CA ASN A 120 -25.78 -11.81 10.28
C ASN A 120 -25.32 -12.39 8.94
N ASN A 121 -24.25 -11.84 8.34
CA ASN A 121 -23.65 -12.26 7.07
C ASN A 121 -24.64 -12.24 5.89
N ASP A 122 -25.54 -11.25 5.85
CA ASP A 122 -26.51 -11.10 4.76
C ASP A 122 -26.06 -10.12 3.66
N GLY A 123 -24.86 -9.56 3.81
CA GLY A 123 -24.26 -8.62 2.87
C GLY A 123 -24.56 -7.16 3.18
N VAL A 124 -25.33 -6.88 4.24
CA VAL A 124 -25.73 -5.52 4.62
C VAL A 124 -25.08 -5.13 5.94
N ALA A 125 -24.15 -4.19 5.86
CA ALA A 125 -23.44 -3.67 7.02
C ALA A 125 -24.33 -2.75 7.86
N CYS A 126 -24.23 -2.84 9.18
CA CYS A 126 -24.77 -1.93 10.19
C CYS A 126 -26.23 -1.52 9.93
N GLN A 127 -27.10 -2.53 9.80
CA GLN A 127 -28.52 -2.38 9.44
C GLN A 127 -29.31 -1.46 10.38
N ASP A 128 -28.84 -1.28 11.62
CA ASP A 128 -29.45 -0.43 12.64
C ASP A 128 -29.16 1.07 12.45
N LEU A 129 -28.20 1.44 11.60
CA LEU A 129 -27.89 2.84 11.32
C LEU A 129 -28.96 3.51 10.44
N PRO A 130 -29.12 4.85 10.54
CA PRO A 130 -30.01 5.60 9.65
C PRO A 130 -29.63 5.39 8.18
N LYS A 131 -30.62 5.26 7.29
CA LYS A 131 -30.36 5.08 5.84
C LYS A 131 -29.88 6.34 5.11
N GLY A 132 -29.75 7.46 5.84
CA GLY A 132 -29.56 8.80 5.26
C GLY A 132 -30.87 9.36 4.72
N GLU A 133 -31.03 10.68 4.82
CA GLU A 133 -32.07 11.44 4.10
C GLU A 133 -31.59 11.83 2.71
#